data_AF-A0A3A9HYU2-F1
#
_entry.id   AF-A0A3A9HYU2-F1
#
_cell.length_a   1.000
_cell.length_b   1.000
_cell.length_c   1.000
_cell.angle_alpha   90.00
_cell.angle_beta   90.00
_cell.angle_gamma   90.00
#
_symmetry.space_group_name_H-M   'P 1'
#
loop_
_entity.id
_entity.type
_entity.pdbx_description
1 polymer ?
#
loop_
_entity_poly.entity_id
_entity_poly.type
_entity_poly.pdbx_seq_one_letter_code
_entity_poly.pdbx_strand_id
1 'polypeptide(L)' 'MLTVAKFERMRRDISVKAVSEQTGIDAARYRNFERGDRSRYLTSDELLGVSACIGVPRDMIADDRGAPRMLA' A
#
# COMPACT_ATOMS: atom_id res chain seq x y z
N MET A 1 -9.30 12.09 0.65
CA MET A 1 -9.25 10.96 1.61
C MET A 1 -7.94 10.22 1.39
N LEU A 2 -7.15 9.97 2.44
CA LEU A 2 -5.80 9.37 2.35
C LEU A 2 -5.89 7.89 2.75
N THR A 3 -5.20 6.98 2.07
CA THR A 3 -5.13 5.59 2.53
C THR A 3 -4.16 5.46 3.70
N VAL A 4 -4.36 4.45 4.55
CA VAL A 4 -3.45 4.14 5.66
C VAL A 4 -2.03 3.91 5.13
N ALA A 5 -1.88 3.13 4.05
CA ALA A 5 -0.58 2.91 3.40
C ALA A 5 0.11 4.22 3.01
N LYS A 6 -0.61 5.15 2.35
CA LYS A 6 0.00 6.40 1.89
C LYS A 6 0.45 7.27 3.05
N PHE A 7 -0.36 7.37 4.09
CA PHE A 7 0.00 8.12 5.29
C PHE A 7 1.23 7.56 5.98
N GLU A 8 1.20 6.25 6.28
CA GLU A 8 2.28 5.61 7.03
C GLU A 8 3.59 5.58 6.24
N ARG A 9 3.52 5.43 4.90
CA ARG A 9 4.68 5.54 4.02
C ARG A 9 5.29 6.94 4.06
N MET A 10 4.46 7.98 3.90
CA MET A 10 4.92 9.37 3.93
C MET A 10 5.49 9.76 5.30
N ARG A 11 4.85 9.32 6.39
CA ARG A 11 5.34 9.55 7.76
C ARG A 11 6.72 8.94 8.02
N ARG A 12 7.09 7.88 7.28
CA ARG A 12 8.40 7.18 7.38
C ARG A 12 9.38 7.57 6.29
N ASP A 13 9.05 8.55 5.45
CA ASP A 13 9.87 9.00 4.32
C ASP A 13 10.27 7.87 3.34
N ILE A 14 9.39 6.88 3.16
CA ILE A 14 9.63 5.78 2.23
C ILE A 14 9.15 6.20 0.84
N SER A 15 10.00 6.08 -0.18
CA SER A 15 9.59 6.40 -1.55
C SER A 15 8.69 5.31 -2.15
N VAL A 16 7.81 5.68 -3.10
CA VAL A 16 7.06 4.68 -3.88
C VAL A 16 8.00 3.73 -4.62
N LYS A 17 9.14 4.23 -5.10
CA LYS A 17 10.16 3.43 -5.78
C LYS A 17 10.68 2.31 -4.87
N ALA A 18 10.98 2.62 -3.61
CA ALA A 18 11.44 1.62 -2.64
C ALA A 18 10.39 0.52 -2.41
N VAL A 19 9.11 0.88 -2.31
CA VAL A 19 8.02 -0.11 -2.22
C VAL A 19 7.97 -0.97 -3.48
N SER A 20 8.03 -0.37 -4.67
CA SER A 20 8.02 -1.10 -5.93
C SER A 20 9.19 -2.08 -6.06
N GLU A 21 10.40 -1.67 -5.70
CA GLU A 21 11.60 -2.52 -5.75
C GLU A 21 11.49 -3.69 -4.76
N GLN A 22 10.97 -3.45 -3.56
CA GLN A 22 10.82 -4.48 -2.52
C GLN A 22 9.72 -5.49 -2.84
N THR A 23 8.65 -5.06 -3.50
CA THR A 23 7.41 -5.85 -3.68
C THR A 23 7.23 -6.39 -5.09
N GLY A 24 7.96 -5.86 -6.07
CA GLY A 24 7.74 -6.13 -7.50
C GLY A 24 6.49 -5.45 -8.07
N ILE A 25 5.77 -4.65 -7.28
CA ILE A 25 4.56 -3.93 -7.74
C ILE A 25 4.99 -2.74 -8.60
N ASP A 26 4.37 -2.58 -9.77
CA ASP A 26 4.55 -1.37 -10.57
C ASP A 26 4.24 -0.08 -9.78
N ALA A 27 5.11 0.92 -9.91
CA ALA A 27 5.04 2.16 -9.14
C ALA A 27 3.75 2.96 -9.42
N ALA A 28 3.20 2.90 -10.64
CA ALA A 28 1.95 3.56 -10.95
C ALA A 28 0.77 2.79 -10.35
N ARG A 29 0.78 1.45 -10.41
CA ARG A 29 -0.21 0.60 -9.73
C ARG A 29 -0.23 0.84 -8.23
N TYR A 30 0.93 0.87 -7.57
CA TYR A 30 1.02 1.16 -6.14
C TYR A 30 0.49 2.57 -5.81
N ARG A 31 0.81 3.58 -6.62
CA ARG A 31 0.24 4.94 -6.47
C ARG A 31 -1.28 4.97 -6.59
N ASN A 32 -1.89 4.16 -7.43
CA ASN A 32 -3.35 4.08 -7.55
C ASN A 32 -3.97 3.42 -6.30
N PHE A 33 -3.34 2.36 -5.78
CA PHE A 33 -3.71 1.79 -4.50
C PHE A 33 -3.66 2.84 -3.37
N GLU A 34 -2.59 3.63 -3.29
CA GLU A 34 -2.44 4.74 -2.34
C GLU A 34 -3.48 5.87 -2.48
N ARG A 35 -4.17 5.94 -3.62
CA ARG A 35 -5.24 6.91 -3.88
C ARG A 35 -6.62 6.35 -3.56
N GLY A 36 -6.72 5.08 -3.18
CA GLY A 36 -8.01 4.43 -2.90
C GLY A 36 -8.73 3.97 -4.17
N ASP A 37 -8.02 3.78 -5.28
CA ASP A 37 -8.64 3.31 -6.52
C ASP A 37 -9.14 1.87 -6.38
N ARG A 38 -10.46 1.70 -6.47
CA ARG A 38 -11.15 0.43 -6.23
C ARG A 38 -11.02 -0.58 -7.38
N SER A 39 -10.44 -0.19 -8.52
CA SER A 39 -10.25 -1.05 -9.68
C SER A 39 -8.92 -1.84 -9.65
N ARG A 40 -8.05 -1.56 -8.67
CA ARG A 40 -6.64 -2.01 -8.67
C ARG A 40 -6.21 -2.53 -7.30
N TYR A 41 -6.91 -3.54 -6.78
CA TYR A 41 -6.54 -4.19 -5.52
C TYR A 41 -5.17 -4.89 -5.63
N LEU A 42 -4.49 -4.96 -4.49
CA LEU A 42 -3.25 -5.70 -4.34
C LEU A 42 -3.55 -7.11 -3.83
N THR A 43 -2.79 -8.08 -4.29
CA THR A 43 -2.89 -9.46 -3.79
C THR A 43 -2.38 -9.54 -2.35
N SER A 44 -2.66 -10.65 -1.66
CA SER A 44 -2.14 -10.86 -0.30
C SER A 44 -0.61 -10.82 -0.25
N ASP A 45 0.09 -11.41 -1.22
CA ASP A 45 1.56 -11.41 -1.27
C ASP A 45 2.12 -10.01 -1.53
N GLU A 46 1.51 -9.26 -2.46
CA GLU A 46 1.84 -7.86 -2.70
C GLU A 46 1.68 -7.04 -1.41
N LEU A 47 0.58 -7.24 -0.68
CA LEU A 47 0.30 -6.54 0.57
C LEU A 47 1.25 -6.94 1.72
N LEU A 48 1.69 -8.19 1.78
CA LEU A 48 2.72 -8.62 2.73
C LEU A 48 4.06 -7.92 2.45
N GLY A 49 4.42 -7.79 1.17
CA GLY A 49 5.60 -7.01 0.77
C GLY A 49 5.48 -5.53 1.15
N VAL A 50 4.33 -4.91 0.89
CA VAL A 50 4.06 -3.51 1.28
C VAL A 50 4.11 -3.35 2.80
N SER A 51 3.51 -4.29 3.54
CA SER A 51 3.51 -4.35 5.00
C SER A 51 4.92 -4.42 5.57
N ALA A 52 5.76 -5.32 5.03
CA ALA A 52 7.16 -5.45 5.41
C ALA A 52 7.98 -4.19 5.07
N CYS A 53 7.74 -3.57 3.92
CA CYS A 53 8.44 -2.37 3.49
C CYS A 53 8.14 -1.15 4.38
N ILE A 54 6.86 -0.94 4.73
CA ILE A 54 6.41 0.24 5.50
C ILE A 54 6.46 -0.03 7.02
N GLY A 55 6.52 -1.29 7.43
CA GLY A 55 6.47 -1.66 8.85
C GLY A 55 5.08 -1.42 9.47
N VAL A 56 4.03 -1.71 8.71
CA VAL A 56 2.63 -1.59 9.16
C VAL A 56 1.91 -2.90 8.89
N PRO A 57 1.15 -3.46 9.84
CA PRO A 57 0.42 -4.71 9.63
C PRO A 57 -0.47 -4.69 8.37
N ARG A 58 -0.48 -5.80 7.63
CA ARG A 58 -1.23 -5.94 6.36
C ARG A 58 -2.71 -5.60 6.51
N ASP A 59 -3.32 -6.04 7.60
CA ASP A 59 -4.73 -5.83 7.93
C ASP A 59 -5.07 -4.37 8.25
N MET A 60 -4.09 -3.55 8.66
CA MET A 60 -4.27 -2.10 8.77
C MET A 60 -4.18 -1.40 7.42
N ILE A 61 -3.46 -1.97 6.45
CA ILE A 61 -3.25 -1.38 5.12
C ILE A 61 -4.44 -1.67 4.18
N ALA A 62 -4.98 -2.88 4.23
CA ALA A 62 -6.05 -3.32 3.33
C ALA A 62 -6.99 -4.34 3.99
N ASP A 63 -8.17 -4.52 3.41
CA ASP A 63 -9.08 -5.62 3.76
C ASP A 63 -8.68 -6.95 3.09
N ASP A 64 -9.40 -8.03 3.40
CA ASP A 64 -9.13 -9.37 2.86
C ASP A 64 -9.31 -9.50 1.35
N ARG A 65 -9.98 -8.54 0.70
CA ARG A 65 -10.12 -8.46 -0.75
C ARG A 65 -9.00 -7.65 -1.40
N GLY A 66 -8.12 -7.07 -0.60
CA GLY A 66 -7.01 -6.23 -1.04
C GLY A 66 -7.40 -4.78 -1.31
N ALA A 67 -8.58 -4.35 -0.85
CA ALA A 67 -9.00 -2.97 -0.95
C ALA A 67 -8.26 -2.11 0.09
N PRO A 68 -7.72 -0.95 -0.29
CA PRO A 68 -7.01 -0.08 0.63
C PRO A 68 -7.93 0.42 1.76
N ARG A 69 -7.42 0.40 2.99
CA ARG A 69 -8.10 1.07 4.11
C ARG A 69 -7.85 2.57 4.04
N MET A 70 -8.90 3.33 4.28
CA MET A 70 -8.86 4.78 4.32
C MET A 70 -8.61 5.25 5.76
N LEU A 71 -7.87 6.34 5.93
CA LEU A 71 -7.88 7.09 7.17
C LEU A 71 -9.25 7.74 7.34
N ALA A 72 -9.85 7.52 8.51
CA ALA A 72 -11.07 8.19 8.96
C ALA A 72 -10.81 9.67 9.26
#